data_AF-E4Z3R7-F1
#
_entry.id   AF-E4Z3R7-F1
#
_cell.length_a   1.000
_cell.length_b   1.000
_cell.length_c   1.000
_cell.angle_alpha   90.00
_cell.angle_beta   90.00
_cell.angle_gamma   90.00
#
_symmetry.space_group_name_H-M   'P 1'
#
loop_
_entity.id
_entity.type
_entity.pdbx_description
1 polymer ?
#
loop_
_entity_poly.entity_id
_entity_poly.type
_entity_poly.pdbx_seq_one_letter_code
_entity_poly.pdbx_strand_id
1 'polypeptide(L)'
;MDPTSYNFLTKEVCKSWPSSGRAEVLKQFNDSYRASKKDISKGYQMRKIMHELLWRYLGEYVSTDDMNQWLGCASQDCPEIQSLCVDVLLVVDAECSLTDNDDHKMRLGKFTTLVSKLGAEKTLQERLDLETGTLEKAGIIPNQKQFQQKYIKTKTRLFYKQQKFNLLREEIEGYSKLATELFENNHPEETLEHVKSLIGCFNIDPNRVLDICLEYLEHSIVSPSAAKKLISCYLRLCDSTTLTHLLGFKFQFYEKTKTPESLYKTAGLLLQSDMVELDDLYPHLSPSDAEIREHHKKTMSAAGELKKRLSVVQLGDKKKEDINIDAMMVQEGNQKFGLARALVVLGNWETAHEIIERYPQFCAVSDPYMAKAITKRCHQIVEPLFRKVAAKRIGNGKPVELQIDEKFLVKEFSDIETKLMPIVNTLGPMLSVDPLLFTKILRITKSFFRTYKNETSEDWRADNRGTIASLLCIIEEVLLPSLTMM
;
A
#
# COMPACT_ATOMS: atom_id res chain seq x y z
N MET A 1 -38.64 -27.75 30.13
CA MET A 1 -39.26 -28.36 31.34
C MET A 1 -40.37 -29.28 30.86
N ASP A 2 -40.48 -30.49 31.39
CA ASP A 2 -41.59 -31.41 31.04
C ASP A 2 -42.95 -30.70 31.27
N PRO A 3 -43.90 -30.73 30.31
CA PRO A 3 -45.22 -30.13 30.49
C PRO A 3 -45.85 -30.48 31.84
N THR A 4 -46.27 -29.46 32.58
CA THR A 4 -46.88 -29.59 33.92
C THR A 4 -48.21 -30.34 33.90
N SER A 5 -48.88 -30.38 32.74
CA SER A 5 -50.10 -31.15 32.49
C SER A 5 -50.19 -31.57 31.02
N TYR A 6 -50.53 -32.84 30.78
CA TYR A 6 -50.81 -33.37 29.44
C TYR A 6 -52.33 -33.49 29.26
N ASN A 7 -52.90 -32.69 28.37
CA ASN A 7 -54.36 -32.65 28.17
C ASN A 7 -54.81 -33.61 27.06
N PHE A 8 -53.96 -33.87 26.08
CA PHE A 8 -54.28 -34.66 24.89
C PHE A 8 -53.49 -35.97 24.86
N LEU A 9 -52.23 -35.96 25.31
CA LEU A 9 -51.40 -37.16 25.42
C LEU A 9 -51.20 -37.59 26.88
N THR A 10 -52.28 -38.05 27.51
CA THR A 10 -52.24 -38.64 28.85
C THR A 10 -51.48 -39.97 28.85
N LYS A 11 -50.99 -40.40 30.02
CA LYS A 11 -50.25 -41.66 30.16
C LYS A 11 -51.05 -42.90 29.71
N GLU A 12 -52.38 -42.83 29.75
CA GLU A 12 -53.28 -43.89 29.30
C GLU A 12 -53.33 -43.99 27.77
N VAL A 13 -53.41 -42.85 27.08
CA VAL A 13 -53.37 -42.76 25.60
C VAL A 13 -52.02 -43.21 25.06
N CYS A 14 -50.93 -42.93 25.77
CA CYS A 14 -49.60 -43.45 25.40
C CYS A 14 -49.49 -44.97 25.61
N LYS A 15 -50.16 -45.56 26.60
CA LYS A 15 -50.19 -47.02 26.79
C LYS A 15 -51.00 -47.74 25.73
N SER A 16 -52.06 -47.11 25.19
CA SER A 16 -52.85 -47.61 24.07
C SER A 16 -52.36 -47.11 22.70
N TRP A 17 -51.15 -46.53 22.62
CA TRP A 17 -50.60 -45.92 21.40
C TRP A 17 -50.63 -46.86 20.18
N PRO A 18 -50.22 -48.15 20.29
CA PRO A 18 -50.21 -49.07 19.15
C PRO A 18 -51.61 -49.53 18.70
N SER A 19 -52.61 -49.49 19.59
CA SER A 19 -53.95 -50.07 19.34
C SER A 19 -55.00 -49.03 18.92
N SER A 20 -55.07 -47.88 19.60
CA SER A 20 -56.09 -46.85 19.32
C SER A 20 -55.58 -45.41 19.49
N GLY A 21 -54.60 -45.18 20.37
CA GLY A 21 -54.15 -43.84 20.74
C GLY A 21 -53.58 -43.04 19.57
N ARG A 22 -52.83 -43.67 18.68
CA ARG A 22 -52.27 -43.00 17.49
C ARG A 22 -53.34 -42.48 16.53
N ALA A 23 -54.38 -43.27 16.28
CA ALA A 23 -55.48 -42.89 15.40
C ALA A 23 -56.38 -41.81 16.05
N GLU A 24 -56.58 -41.90 17.37
CA GLU A 24 -57.33 -40.91 18.14
C GLU A 24 -56.65 -39.53 18.12
N VAL A 25 -55.35 -39.48 18.40
CA VAL A 25 -54.57 -38.22 18.38
C VAL A 25 -54.49 -37.63 16.98
N LEU A 26 -54.32 -38.46 15.94
CA LEU A 26 -54.35 -38.00 14.55
C LEU A 26 -55.71 -37.41 14.17
N LYS A 27 -56.82 -38.05 14.58
CA LYS A 27 -58.17 -37.53 14.35
C LYS A 27 -58.38 -36.19 15.05
N GLN A 28 -58.00 -36.08 16.33
CA GLN A 28 -58.10 -34.83 17.08
C GLN A 28 -57.25 -33.70 16.46
N PHE A 29 -56.06 -34.02 15.95
CA PHE A 29 -55.20 -33.08 15.23
C PHE A 29 -55.86 -32.60 13.94
N ASN A 30 -56.37 -33.52 13.11
CA ASN A 30 -57.02 -33.20 11.84
C ASN A 30 -58.33 -32.42 12.03
N ASP A 31 -59.14 -32.77 13.03
CA ASP A 31 -60.37 -32.04 13.38
C ASP A 31 -60.03 -30.62 13.86
N SER A 32 -58.95 -30.47 14.64
CA SER A 32 -58.44 -29.16 15.08
C SER A 32 -57.91 -28.33 13.92
N TYR A 33 -57.23 -28.95 12.95
CA TYR A 33 -56.74 -28.28 11.73
C TYR A 33 -57.89 -27.83 10.81
N ARG A 34 -58.92 -28.66 10.62
CA ARG A 34 -60.12 -28.26 9.84
C ARG A 34 -60.85 -27.11 10.51
N ALA A 35 -60.93 -27.11 11.83
CA ALA A 35 -61.56 -26.04 12.60
C ALA A 35 -60.68 -24.78 12.72
N SER A 36 -59.35 -24.89 12.64
CA SER A 36 -58.43 -23.76 12.78
C SER A 36 -58.56 -22.73 11.66
N LYS A 37 -59.11 -23.11 10.51
CA LYS A 37 -59.45 -22.18 9.42
C LYS A 37 -60.53 -21.16 9.80
N LYS A 38 -61.33 -21.44 10.85
CA LYS A 38 -62.44 -20.58 11.32
C LYS A 38 -62.23 -20.04 12.73
N ASP A 39 -61.47 -20.75 13.56
CA ASP A 39 -61.25 -20.41 14.97
C ASP A 39 -59.77 -20.48 15.34
N ILE A 40 -59.19 -19.33 15.73
CA ILE A 40 -57.78 -19.19 16.11
C ILE A 40 -57.44 -20.07 17.34
N SER A 41 -58.39 -20.28 18.25
CA SER A 41 -58.18 -21.09 19.46
C SER A 41 -57.88 -22.56 19.12
N LYS A 42 -58.43 -23.06 18.02
CA LYS A 42 -58.17 -24.41 17.51
C LYS A 42 -56.79 -24.56 16.89
N GLY A 43 -56.22 -23.48 16.37
CA GLY A 43 -54.80 -23.43 15.98
C GLY A 43 -53.85 -23.56 17.19
N TYR A 44 -54.20 -22.98 18.34
CA TYR A 44 -53.44 -23.17 19.58
C TYR A 44 -53.53 -24.62 20.09
N GLN A 45 -54.72 -25.23 19.99
CA GLN A 45 -54.93 -26.63 20.33
C GLN A 45 -54.05 -27.55 19.47
N MET A 46 -53.93 -27.29 18.18
CA MET A 46 -53.05 -28.04 17.26
C MET A 46 -51.56 -27.94 17.66
N ARG A 47 -51.07 -26.73 17.96
CA ARG A 47 -49.70 -26.51 18.47
C ARG A 47 -49.47 -27.24 19.80
N LYS A 48 -50.44 -27.21 20.70
CA LYS A 48 -50.37 -27.89 22.00
C LYS A 48 -50.31 -29.42 21.85
N ILE A 49 -51.11 -30.00 20.97
CA ILE A 49 -51.06 -31.44 20.66
C ILE A 49 -49.66 -31.81 20.14
N MET A 50 -49.13 -31.03 19.20
CA MET A 50 -47.80 -31.30 18.63
C MET A 50 -46.67 -31.14 19.67
N HIS A 51 -46.78 -30.15 20.55
CA HIS A 51 -45.84 -29.95 21.66
C HIS A 51 -45.88 -31.09 22.67
N GLU A 52 -47.08 -31.52 23.11
CA GLU A 52 -47.23 -32.68 24.00
C GLU A 52 -46.73 -33.98 23.35
N LEU A 53 -46.98 -34.16 22.05
CA LEU A 53 -46.49 -35.29 21.27
C LEU A 53 -44.96 -35.33 21.21
N LEU A 54 -44.32 -34.17 20.96
CA LEU A 54 -42.86 -34.08 20.94
C LEU A 54 -42.26 -34.39 22.31
N TRP A 55 -42.83 -33.88 23.40
CA TRP A 55 -42.36 -34.22 24.76
C TRP A 55 -42.55 -35.70 25.12
N ARG A 56 -43.65 -36.34 24.67
CA ARG A 56 -43.84 -37.79 24.83
C ARG A 56 -42.86 -38.63 24.01
N TYR A 57 -42.51 -38.16 22.81
CA TYR A 57 -41.46 -38.75 22.00
C TYR A 57 -40.09 -38.63 22.69
N LEU A 58 -39.78 -37.45 23.25
CA LEU A 58 -38.55 -37.24 24.04
C LEU A 58 -38.50 -38.15 25.28
N GLY A 59 -39.64 -38.44 25.91
CA GLY A 59 -39.76 -39.33 27.06
C GLY A 59 -39.89 -40.83 26.74
N GLU A 60 -39.63 -41.27 25.51
CA GLU A 60 -39.71 -42.67 25.02
C GLU A 60 -41.10 -43.34 25.07
N TYR A 61 -42.16 -42.57 25.26
CA TYR A 61 -43.51 -43.12 25.17
C TYR A 61 -43.96 -43.39 23.73
N VAL A 62 -43.29 -42.78 22.75
CA VAL A 62 -43.57 -42.92 21.31
C VAL A 62 -42.28 -43.28 20.60
N SER A 63 -42.30 -44.32 19.76
CA SER A 63 -41.12 -44.75 18.99
C SER A 63 -40.83 -43.81 17.82
N THR A 64 -39.60 -43.87 17.27
CA THR A 64 -39.24 -43.04 16.10
C THR A 64 -40.01 -43.45 14.84
N ASP A 65 -40.30 -44.74 14.68
CA ASP A 65 -41.09 -45.25 13.58
C ASP A 65 -42.55 -44.80 13.70
N ASP A 66 -43.13 -44.86 14.90
CA ASP A 66 -44.49 -44.38 15.14
C ASP A 66 -44.62 -42.87 14.89
N MET A 67 -43.63 -42.09 15.32
CA MET A 67 -43.61 -40.65 15.09
C MET A 67 -43.49 -40.33 13.59
N ASN A 68 -42.63 -41.04 12.87
CA ASN A 68 -42.47 -40.88 11.43
C ASN A 68 -43.76 -41.24 10.67
N GLN A 69 -44.40 -42.36 11.01
CA GLN A 69 -45.65 -42.74 10.37
C GLN A 69 -46.82 -41.80 10.75
N TRP A 70 -46.85 -41.26 11.97
CA TRP A 70 -47.83 -40.24 12.37
C TRP A 70 -47.64 -38.95 11.57
N LEU A 71 -46.41 -38.45 11.47
CA LEU A 71 -46.07 -37.28 10.63
C LEU A 71 -46.43 -37.51 9.17
N GLY A 72 -46.17 -38.71 8.64
CA GLY A 72 -46.54 -39.09 7.27
C GLY A 72 -48.04 -38.97 7.03
N CYS A 73 -48.88 -39.54 7.91
CA CYS A 73 -50.34 -39.41 7.79
C CYS A 73 -50.79 -37.95 7.97
N ALA A 74 -50.26 -37.24 8.97
CA ALA A 74 -50.65 -35.87 9.25
C ALA A 74 -50.23 -34.89 8.13
N SER A 75 -49.16 -35.19 7.39
CA SER A 75 -48.73 -34.41 6.22
C SER A 75 -49.66 -34.51 5.01
N GLN A 76 -50.43 -35.59 4.90
CA GLN A 76 -51.43 -35.75 3.83
C GLN A 76 -52.64 -34.83 4.06
N ASP A 77 -53.07 -34.69 5.32
CA ASP A 77 -54.21 -33.87 5.70
C ASP A 77 -53.85 -32.40 5.94
N CYS A 78 -52.61 -32.12 6.37
CA CYS A 78 -52.12 -30.78 6.69
C CYS A 78 -50.81 -30.48 5.93
N PRO A 79 -50.87 -29.74 4.80
CA PRO A 79 -49.67 -29.36 4.04
C PRO A 79 -48.73 -28.42 4.80
N GLU A 80 -49.24 -27.70 5.81
CA GLU A 80 -48.47 -26.75 6.64
C GLU A 80 -47.78 -27.40 7.84
N ILE A 81 -47.89 -28.72 7.99
CA ILE A 81 -47.35 -29.46 9.14
C ILE A 81 -45.85 -29.22 9.32
N GLN A 82 -45.12 -28.98 8.23
CA GLN A 82 -43.69 -28.66 8.26
C GLN A 82 -43.42 -27.40 9.07
N SER A 83 -44.12 -26.30 8.77
CA SER A 83 -43.97 -25.04 9.51
C SER A 83 -44.36 -25.19 10.97
N LEU A 84 -45.45 -25.92 11.24
CA LEU A 84 -45.89 -26.21 12.60
C LEU A 84 -44.83 -26.98 13.39
N CYS A 85 -44.22 -28.00 12.76
CA CYS A 85 -43.15 -28.78 13.38
C CYS A 85 -41.95 -27.89 13.71
N VAL A 86 -41.52 -27.00 12.80
CA VAL A 86 -40.40 -26.07 13.05
C VAL A 86 -40.72 -25.12 14.21
N ASP A 87 -41.92 -24.54 14.26
CA ASP A 87 -42.32 -23.63 15.35
C ASP A 87 -42.27 -24.31 16.71
N VAL A 88 -42.83 -25.53 16.80
CA VAL A 88 -42.84 -26.32 18.05
C VAL A 88 -41.44 -26.80 18.41
N LEU A 89 -40.65 -27.22 17.41
CA LEU A 89 -39.27 -27.64 17.60
C LEU A 89 -38.43 -26.51 18.19
N LEU A 90 -38.60 -25.27 17.72
CA LEU A 90 -37.88 -24.10 18.23
C LEU A 90 -38.12 -23.88 19.73
N VAL A 91 -39.37 -24.04 20.18
CA VAL A 91 -39.72 -23.91 21.60
C VAL A 91 -39.10 -25.06 22.40
N VAL A 92 -39.26 -26.31 21.93
CA VAL A 92 -38.76 -27.49 22.66
C VAL A 92 -37.22 -27.54 22.66
N ASP A 93 -36.55 -27.08 21.61
CA ASP A 93 -35.09 -26.96 21.53
C ASP A 93 -34.56 -25.98 22.59
N ALA A 94 -35.21 -24.82 22.73
CA ALA A 94 -34.90 -23.86 23.79
C ALA A 94 -35.22 -24.42 25.19
N GLU A 95 -36.31 -25.18 25.35
CA GLU A 95 -36.62 -25.81 26.64
C GLU A 95 -35.65 -26.94 27.01
N CYS A 96 -35.16 -27.68 26.01
CA CYS A 96 -34.18 -28.75 26.18
C CYS A 96 -32.77 -28.20 26.41
N SER A 97 -32.43 -27.02 25.88
CA SER A 97 -31.11 -26.39 26.12
C SER A 97 -30.94 -25.96 27.58
N LEU A 98 -32.04 -25.64 28.28
CA LEU A 98 -32.06 -25.33 29.71
C LEU A 98 -31.90 -26.56 30.62
N THR A 99 -32.03 -27.77 30.07
CA THR A 99 -31.92 -29.02 30.80
C THR A 99 -30.75 -29.85 30.29
N ASP A 100 -29.82 -30.24 31.17
CA ASP A 100 -28.68 -31.09 30.79
C ASP A 100 -29.08 -32.57 30.66
N ASN A 101 -29.98 -32.87 29.73
CA ASN A 101 -30.38 -34.22 29.37
C ASN A 101 -29.93 -34.54 27.94
N ASP A 102 -28.82 -35.26 27.81
CA ASP A 102 -28.23 -35.61 26.52
C ASP A 102 -29.11 -36.57 25.70
N ASP A 103 -29.91 -37.42 26.36
CA ASP A 103 -30.84 -38.33 25.69
C ASP A 103 -31.96 -37.55 25.00
N HIS A 104 -32.51 -36.53 25.66
CA HIS A 104 -33.49 -35.62 25.04
C HIS A 104 -32.89 -34.90 23.85
N LYS A 105 -31.67 -34.37 23.96
CA LYS A 105 -30.98 -33.69 22.84
C LYS A 105 -30.71 -34.65 21.67
N MET A 106 -30.38 -35.91 21.94
CA MET A 106 -30.19 -36.94 20.90
C MET A 106 -31.50 -37.29 20.19
N ARG A 107 -32.59 -37.48 20.95
CA ARG A 107 -33.92 -37.76 20.39
C ARG A 107 -34.44 -36.54 19.60
N LEU A 108 -34.20 -35.32 20.09
CA LEU A 108 -34.55 -34.09 19.39
C LEU A 108 -33.82 -33.98 18.04
N GLY A 109 -32.54 -34.37 17.97
CA GLY A 109 -31.80 -34.51 16.71
C GLY A 109 -32.48 -35.47 15.73
N LYS A 110 -32.89 -36.67 16.19
CA LYS A 110 -33.63 -37.64 15.36
C LYS A 110 -34.96 -37.09 14.85
N PHE A 111 -35.72 -36.42 15.70
CA PHE A 111 -36.97 -35.78 15.30
C PHE A 111 -36.73 -34.65 14.30
N THR A 112 -35.68 -33.84 14.49
CA THR A 112 -35.26 -32.80 13.53
C THR A 112 -34.91 -33.40 12.17
N THR A 113 -34.27 -34.58 12.12
CA THR A 113 -34.06 -35.32 10.87
C THR A 113 -35.38 -35.74 10.21
N LEU A 114 -36.40 -36.16 10.98
CA LEU A 114 -37.73 -36.47 10.43
C LEU A 114 -38.39 -35.22 9.83
N VAL A 115 -38.32 -34.08 10.52
CA VAL A 115 -38.85 -32.81 10.02
C VAL A 115 -38.09 -32.32 8.78
N SER A 116 -36.77 -32.54 8.73
CA SER A 116 -35.96 -32.26 7.54
C SER A 116 -36.39 -33.11 6.33
N LYS A 117 -36.71 -34.40 6.53
CA LYS A 117 -37.23 -35.29 5.48
C LYS A 117 -38.59 -34.85 4.93
N LEU A 118 -39.36 -34.08 5.72
CA LEU A 118 -40.60 -33.48 5.23
C LEU A 118 -40.34 -32.29 4.28
N GLY A 119 -39.11 -31.79 4.14
CA GLY A 119 -38.76 -30.68 3.25
C GLY A 119 -38.49 -29.34 3.96
N ALA A 120 -38.38 -29.34 5.29
CA ALA A 120 -38.20 -28.12 6.08
C ALA A 120 -36.72 -27.74 6.31
N GLU A 121 -35.76 -28.32 5.58
CA GLU A 121 -34.32 -28.19 5.84
C GLU A 121 -33.83 -26.72 5.89
N LYS A 122 -34.21 -25.89 4.91
CA LYS A 122 -33.82 -24.46 4.87
C LYS A 122 -34.41 -23.69 6.06
N THR A 123 -35.69 -23.91 6.36
CA THR A 123 -36.39 -23.25 7.46
C THR A 123 -35.79 -23.63 8.82
N LEU A 124 -35.37 -24.89 8.98
CA LEU A 124 -34.66 -25.37 10.16
C LEU A 124 -33.31 -24.66 10.33
N GLN A 125 -32.54 -24.51 9.25
CA GLN A 125 -31.25 -23.78 9.29
C GLN A 125 -31.42 -22.29 9.62
N GLU A 126 -32.52 -21.67 9.19
CA GLU A 126 -32.81 -20.26 9.44
C GLU A 126 -33.34 -19.98 10.85
N ARG A 127 -34.09 -20.92 11.43
CA ARG A 127 -34.87 -20.70 12.66
C ARG A 127 -34.25 -21.30 13.91
N LEU A 128 -33.59 -22.46 13.82
CA LEU A 128 -32.99 -23.11 14.98
C LEU A 128 -31.70 -22.39 15.40
N ASP A 129 -31.47 -22.37 16.71
CA ASP A 129 -30.25 -21.82 17.26
C ASP A 129 -29.06 -22.74 16.93
N LEU A 130 -27.96 -22.15 16.49
CA LEU A 130 -26.73 -22.86 16.21
C LEU A 130 -26.07 -23.35 17.50
N GLU A 131 -26.34 -22.74 18.66
CA GLU A 131 -25.69 -23.07 19.93
C GLU A 131 -26.23 -24.35 20.58
N THR A 132 -27.45 -24.78 20.27
CA THR A 132 -28.08 -25.98 20.88
C THR A 132 -27.51 -27.30 20.36
N GLY A 133 -26.77 -27.28 19.24
CA GLY A 133 -26.16 -28.47 18.62
C GLY A 133 -27.17 -29.41 17.95
N THR A 134 -28.46 -29.07 17.96
CA THR A 134 -29.54 -29.89 17.38
C THR A 134 -29.40 -30.03 15.87
N LEU A 135 -28.97 -28.98 15.17
CA LEU A 135 -28.69 -29.00 13.73
C LEU A 135 -27.54 -29.94 13.35
N GLU A 136 -26.50 -30.06 14.19
CA GLU A 136 -25.38 -30.98 13.98
C GLU A 136 -25.82 -32.42 14.21
N LYS A 137 -26.55 -32.67 15.30
CA LYS A 137 -27.13 -33.99 15.61
C LYS A 137 -28.12 -34.47 14.55
N ALA A 138 -28.82 -33.55 13.89
CA ALA A 138 -29.74 -33.85 12.80
C ALA A 138 -29.04 -34.14 11.45
N GLY A 139 -27.74 -33.88 11.35
CA GLY A 139 -26.96 -34.02 10.12
C GLY A 139 -27.19 -32.90 9.09
N ILE A 140 -27.85 -31.81 9.48
CA ILE A 140 -28.15 -30.67 8.60
C ILE A 140 -26.90 -29.79 8.43
N ILE A 141 -26.10 -29.65 9.48
CA ILE A 141 -24.78 -29.02 9.43
C ILE A 141 -23.70 -30.05 9.76
N PRO A 142 -22.54 -30.03 9.08
CA PRO A 142 -21.47 -31.01 9.30
C PRO A 142 -20.67 -30.76 10.59
N ASN A 143 -20.57 -29.50 11.04
CA ASN A 143 -19.82 -29.15 12.24
C ASN A 143 -20.31 -27.81 12.81
N GLN A 144 -20.74 -27.80 14.08
CA GLN A 144 -21.28 -26.61 14.75
C GLN A 144 -20.25 -25.46 14.82
N LYS A 145 -19.02 -25.75 15.27
CA LYS A 145 -17.98 -24.74 15.49
C LYS A 145 -17.53 -24.09 14.18
N GLN A 146 -17.31 -24.89 13.13
CA GLN A 146 -16.91 -24.35 11.82
C GLN A 146 -18.02 -23.52 11.18
N PHE A 147 -19.27 -23.96 11.32
CA PHE A 147 -20.42 -23.21 10.82
C PHE A 147 -20.57 -21.88 11.56
N GLN A 148 -20.44 -21.86 12.89
CA GLN A 148 -20.48 -20.62 13.68
C GLN A 148 -19.37 -19.65 13.29
N GLN A 149 -18.14 -20.14 13.08
CA GLN A 149 -17.04 -19.30 12.57
C GLN A 149 -17.35 -18.72 11.19
N LYS A 150 -17.94 -19.51 10.28
CA LYS A 150 -18.34 -19.05 8.95
C LYS A 150 -19.48 -18.02 9.03
N TYR A 151 -20.46 -18.25 9.89
CA TYR A 151 -21.57 -17.33 10.16
C TYR A 151 -21.05 -15.98 10.65
N ILE A 152 -20.18 -15.98 11.67
CA ILE A 152 -19.56 -14.75 12.21
C ILE A 152 -18.77 -14.03 11.11
N LYS A 153 -17.90 -14.73 10.36
CA LYS A 153 -17.14 -14.12 9.25
C LYS A 153 -18.04 -13.50 8.19
N THR A 154 -19.14 -14.16 7.84
CA THR A 154 -20.09 -13.68 6.82
C THR A 154 -20.87 -12.48 7.34
N LYS A 155 -21.37 -12.52 8.57
CA LYS A 155 -22.06 -11.42 9.23
C LYS A 155 -21.14 -10.21 9.34
N THR A 156 -19.92 -10.40 9.82
CA THR A 156 -18.94 -9.32 9.92
C THR A 156 -18.61 -8.72 8.56
N ARG A 157 -18.43 -9.56 7.52
CA ARG A 157 -18.22 -9.08 6.15
C ARG A 157 -19.41 -8.28 5.62
N LEU A 158 -20.64 -8.70 5.92
CA LEU A 158 -21.86 -8.02 5.46
C LEU A 158 -22.02 -6.64 6.10
N PHE A 159 -21.73 -6.51 7.39
CA PHE A 159 -21.99 -5.27 8.14
C PHE A 159 -20.79 -4.31 8.22
N TYR A 160 -19.55 -4.81 8.22
CA TYR A 160 -18.37 -3.97 8.48
C TYR A 160 -17.45 -3.81 7.27
N LYS A 161 -17.59 -4.64 6.22
CA LYS A 161 -16.78 -4.45 5.01
C LYS A 161 -17.40 -3.35 4.16
N GLN A 162 -16.81 -2.16 4.19
CA GLN A 162 -17.18 -1.11 3.25
C GLN A 162 -16.94 -1.61 1.82
N GLN A 163 -17.95 -1.49 0.97
CA GLN A 163 -17.77 -1.70 -0.47
C GLN A 163 -16.91 -0.56 -0.99
N LYS A 164 -15.67 -0.87 -1.36
CA LYS A 164 -14.75 0.02 -2.05
C LYS A 164 -14.24 -0.69 -3.28
N PHE A 165 -14.27 -0.01 -4.41
CA PHE A 165 -13.82 -0.56 -5.68
C PHE A 165 -12.39 -0.12 -5.93
N ASN A 166 -11.45 -1.05 -5.85
CA ASN A 166 -10.02 -0.77 -5.95
C ASN A 166 -9.47 -1.04 -7.37
N LEU A 167 -10.16 -1.87 -8.15
CA LEU A 167 -9.70 -2.25 -9.48
C LEU A 167 -10.44 -1.46 -10.54
N LEU A 168 -9.73 -1.03 -11.60
CA LEU A 168 -10.29 -0.23 -12.68
C LEU A 168 -11.51 -0.88 -13.35
N ARG A 169 -11.52 -2.21 -13.45
CA ARG A 169 -12.61 -2.98 -14.07
C ARG A 169 -13.87 -3.06 -13.20
N GLU A 170 -13.76 -2.77 -11.90
CA GLU A 170 -14.91 -2.84 -10.99
C GLU A 170 -15.81 -1.62 -11.18
N GLU A 171 -15.22 -0.42 -11.34
CA GLU A 171 -15.94 0.84 -11.53
C GLU A 171 -15.33 1.69 -12.66
N ILE A 172 -15.51 1.24 -13.89
CA ILE A 172 -14.89 1.84 -15.08
C ILE A 172 -15.33 3.30 -15.25
N GLU A 173 -16.60 3.63 -14.97
CA GLU A 173 -17.14 4.98 -15.12
C GLU A 173 -16.48 5.96 -14.13
N GLY A 174 -16.40 5.57 -12.85
CA GLY A 174 -15.80 6.40 -11.80
C GLY A 174 -14.33 6.71 -12.09
N TYR A 175 -13.55 5.69 -12.47
CA TYR A 175 -12.13 5.87 -12.82
C TYR A 175 -11.93 6.64 -14.13
N SER A 176 -12.83 6.49 -15.11
CA SER A 176 -12.75 7.22 -16.37
C SER A 176 -13.05 8.71 -16.18
N LYS A 177 -14.08 9.05 -15.38
CA LYS A 177 -14.39 10.43 -14.99
C LYS A 177 -13.27 11.07 -14.19
N LEU A 178 -12.68 10.31 -13.25
CA LEU A 178 -11.50 10.76 -12.50
C LEU A 178 -10.35 11.12 -13.43
N ALA A 179 -10.02 10.25 -14.39
CA ALA A 179 -8.94 10.53 -15.33
C ALA A 179 -9.20 11.81 -16.13
N THR A 180 -10.38 11.97 -16.73
CA THR A 180 -10.75 13.17 -17.49
C THR A 180 -10.65 14.44 -16.63
N GLU A 181 -11.17 14.40 -15.40
CA GLU A 181 -11.15 15.53 -14.47
C GLU A 181 -9.71 15.95 -14.11
N LEU A 182 -8.81 14.98 -13.92
CA LEU A 182 -7.39 15.26 -13.67
C LEU A 182 -6.71 15.90 -14.89
N PHE A 183 -7.04 15.47 -16.11
CA PHE A 183 -6.45 16.02 -17.35
C PHE A 183 -6.92 17.44 -17.68
N GLU A 184 -8.18 17.78 -17.39
CA GLU A 184 -8.77 19.09 -17.69
C GLU A 184 -8.47 20.17 -16.64
N ASN A 185 -7.75 19.83 -15.57
CA ASN A 185 -7.51 20.64 -14.36
C ASN A 185 -7.04 22.09 -14.62
N ASN A 186 -8.01 22.98 -14.82
CA ASN A 186 -7.81 24.42 -14.93
C ASN A 186 -7.88 25.11 -13.56
N HIS A 187 -8.70 24.57 -12.64
CA HIS A 187 -8.98 25.10 -11.30
C HIS A 187 -8.80 24.01 -10.23
N PRO A 188 -7.67 24.00 -9.49
CA PRO A 188 -7.30 22.86 -8.64
C PRO A 188 -8.20 22.67 -7.41
N GLU A 189 -8.83 23.75 -6.91
CA GLU A 189 -9.78 23.68 -5.80
C GLU A 189 -11.11 23.04 -6.22
N GLU A 190 -11.59 23.35 -7.42
CA GLU A 190 -12.81 22.75 -7.98
C GLU A 190 -12.58 21.27 -8.33
N THR A 191 -11.46 20.97 -8.97
CA THR A 191 -11.03 19.59 -9.26
C THR A 191 -10.97 18.74 -7.99
N LEU A 192 -10.51 19.30 -6.86
CA LEU A 192 -10.48 18.60 -5.59
C LEU A 192 -11.87 18.20 -5.08
N GLU A 193 -12.84 19.13 -5.13
CA GLU A 193 -14.22 18.86 -4.73
C GLU A 193 -14.87 17.83 -5.67
N HIS A 194 -14.58 17.90 -6.97
CA HIS A 194 -15.03 16.90 -7.93
C HIS A 194 -14.44 15.52 -7.63
N VAL A 195 -13.14 15.41 -7.34
CA VAL A 195 -12.50 14.13 -6.95
C VAL A 195 -13.15 13.54 -5.69
N LYS A 196 -13.40 14.36 -4.66
CA LYS A 196 -14.12 13.92 -3.44
C LYS A 196 -15.53 13.42 -3.77
N SER A 197 -16.24 14.12 -4.65
CA SER A 197 -17.58 13.72 -5.10
C SER A 197 -17.55 12.39 -5.86
N LEU A 198 -16.54 12.16 -6.71
CA LEU A 198 -16.36 10.90 -7.44
C LEU A 198 -16.07 9.74 -6.48
N ILE A 199 -15.22 9.96 -5.47
CA ILE A 199 -14.95 8.98 -4.41
C ILE A 199 -16.24 8.57 -3.71
N GLY A 200 -17.08 9.54 -3.33
CA GLY A 200 -18.35 9.28 -2.66
C GLY A 200 -19.42 8.64 -3.55
N CYS A 201 -19.57 9.12 -4.78
CA CYS A 201 -20.62 8.67 -5.70
C CYS A 201 -20.37 7.25 -6.23
N PHE A 202 -19.12 6.92 -6.56
CA PHE A 202 -18.76 5.64 -7.16
C PHE A 202 -18.12 4.67 -6.18
N ASN A 203 -17.96 5.04 -4.90
CA ASN A 203 -17.27 4.22 -3.89
C ASN A 203 -15.88 3.72 -4.34
N ILE A 204 -15.16 4.52 -5.13
CA ILE A 204 -13.79 4.18 -5.58
C ILE A 204 -12.81 4.26 -4.41
N ASP A 205 -11.80 3.40 -4.41
CA ASP A 205 -10.80 3.34 -3.34
C ASP A 205 -9.90 4.60 -3.35
N PRO A 206 -9.87 5.40 -2.26
CA PRO A 206 -9.02 6.59 -2.19
C PRO A 206 -7.53 6.32 -2.41
N ASN A 207 -7.04 5.14 -2.02
CA ASN A 207 -5.63 4.76 -2.24
C ASN A 207 -5.35 4.55 -3.73
N ARG A 208 -6.32 4.02 -4.48
CA ARG A 208 -6.21 3.88 -5.94
C ARG A 208 -6.33 5.22 -6.64
N VAL A 209 -7.19 6.11 -6.15
CA VAL A 209 -7.25 7.50 -6.63
C VAL A 209 -5.90 8.20 -6.43
N LEU A 210 -5.29 8.05 -5.26
CA LEU A 210 -3.96 8.58 -4.97
C LEU A 210 -2.89 8.06 -5.93
N ASP A 211 -2.91 6.76 -6.22
CA ASP A 211 -2.01 6.13 -7.18
C ASP A 211 -2.17 6.69 -8.61
N ILE A 212 -3.40 6.93 -9.05
CA ILE A 212 -3.70 7.57 -10.34
C ILE A 212 -3.25 9.04 -10.35
N CYS A 213 -3.42 9.76 -9.24
CA CYS A 213 -2.90 11.12 -9.11
C CYS A 213 -1.37 11.17 -9.22
N LEU A 214 -0.66 10.18 -8.67
CA LEU A 214 0.80 10.05 -8.82
C LEU A 214 1.21 9.78 -10.27
N GLU A 215 0.47 8.94 -10.99
CA GLU A 215 0.71 8.68 -12.43
C GLU A 215 0.46 9.94 -13.27
N TYR A 216 -0.60 10.69 -12.96
CA TYR A 216 -0.87 11.97 -13.60
C TYR A 216 0.23 13.01 -13.29
N LEU A 217 0.72 13.04 -12.04
CA LEU A 217 1.84 13.89 -11.65
C LEU A 217 3.10 13.54 -12.45
N GLU A 218 3.37 12.26 -12.64
CA GLU A 218 4.50 11.77 -13.45
C GLU A 218 4.41 12.21 -14.91
N HIS A 219 3.21 12.21 -15.49
CA HIS A 219 2.98 12.73 -16.83
C HIS A 219 3.12 14.27 -16.90
N SER A 220 2.71 14.97 -15.85
CA SER A 220 2.65 16.44 -15.80
C SER A 220 3.96 17.12 -15.40
N ILE A 221 5.06 16.38 -15.26
CA ILE A 221 6.39 16.95 -14.93
C ILE A 221 6.86 17.97 -15.97
N VAL A 222 6.37 17.85 -17.22
CA VAL A 222 6.66 18.80 -18.31
C VAL A 222 6.05 20.18 -18.03
N SER A 223 4.99 20.27 -17.22
CA SER A 223 4.32 21.50 -16.78
C SER A 223 4.34 21.64 -15.25
N PRO A 224 5.47 22.12 -14.66
CA PRO A 224 5.67 22.18 -13.21
C PRO A 224 4.61 22.96 -12.43
N SER A 225 3.95 23.93 -13.06
CA SER A 225 2.90 24.76 -12.42
C SER A 225 1.59 24.00 -12.19
N ALA A 226 1.19 23.12 -13.12
CA ALA A 226 0.00 22.28 -12.99
C ALA A 226 0.24 21.15 -11.97
N ALA A 227 1.41 20.53 -12.04
CA ALA A 227 1.89 19.54 -11.08
C ALA A 227 1.86 20.07 -9.63
N LYS A 228 2.41 21.26 -9.38
CA LYS A 228 2.43 21.87 -8.05
C LYS A 228 1.04 22.17 -7.49
N LYS A 229 0.10 22.61 -8.34
CA LYS A 229 -1.30 22.88 -7.95
C LYS A 229 -2.04 21.61 -7.51
N LEU A 230 -1.83 20.50 -8.24
CA LEU A 230 -2.42 19.21 -7.90
C LEU A 230 -1.83 18.63 -6.60
N ILE A 231 -0.50 18.74 -6.44
CA ILE A 231 0.20 18.37 -5.19
C ILE A 231 -0.35 19.17 -4.00
N SER A 232 -0.61 20.47 -4.16
CA SER A 232 -1.06 21.31 -3.06
C SER A 232 -2.49 21.07 -2.58
N CYS A 233 -3.37 20.49 -3.42
CA CYS A 233 -4.80 20.38 -3.12
C CYS A 233 -5.22 18.97 -2.66
N TYR A 234 -4.88 17.91 -3.40
CA TYR A 234 -5.30 16.54 -3.06
C TYR A 234 -4.27 15.79 -2.22
N LEU A 235 -2.99 15.85 -2.60
CA LEU A 235 -1.95 15.09 -1.90
C LEU A 235 -1.75 15.56 -0.45
N ARG A 236 -2.01 16.84 -0.15
CA ARG A 236 -1.90 17.40 1.21
C ARG A 236 -2.94 16.83 2.18
N LEU A 237 -4.06 16.32 1.66
CA LEU A 237 -5.11 15.70 2.48
C LEU A 237 -4.81 14.22 2.79
N CYS A 238 -3.81 13.63 2.12
CA CYS A 238 -3.47 12.23 2.27
C CYS A 238 -2.38 12.02 3.33
N ASP A 239 -2.44 10.87 4.01
CA ASP A 239 -1.41 10.49 4.99
C ASP A 239 -0.07 10.27 4.28
N SER A 240 0.99 10.93 4.77
CA SER A 240 2.35 10.83 4.20
C SER A 240 2.86 9.38 4.13
N THR A 241 2.46 8.54 5.09
CA THR A 241 2.82 7.10 5.10
C THR A 241 2.20 6.34 3.93
N THR A 242 0.95 6.60 3.59
CA THR A 242 0.27 5.94 2.45
C THR A 242 0.90 6.35 1.12
N LEU A 243 1.24 7.64 0.99
CA LEU A 243 1.94 8.18 -0.18
C LEU A 243 3.32 7.52 -0.35
N THR A 244 4.06 7.38 0.76
CA THR A 244 5.39 6.76 0.75
C THR A 244 5.32 5.27 0.40
N HIS A 245 4.35 4.53 0.95
CA HIS A 245 4.16 3.12 0.60
C HIS A 245 3.77 2.92 -0.87
N LEU A 246 2.91 3.78 -1.44
CA LEU A 246 2.55 3.71 -2.87
C LEU A 246 3.75 4.01 -3.76
N LEU A 247 4.54 5.04 -3.42
CA LEU A 247 5.74 5.39 -4.15
C LEU A 247 6.80 4.27 -4.05
N GLY A 248 6.98 3.70 -2.85
CA GLY A 248 7.83 2.55 -2.60
C GLY A 248 7.41 1.31 -3.41
N PHE A 249 6.11 1.05 -3.50
CA PHE A 249 5.57 -0.04 -4.33
C PHE A 249 5.88 0.18 -5.82
N LYS A 250 5.78 1.42 -6.33
CA LYS A 250 6.21 1.73 -7.70
C LYS A 250 7.71 1.50 -7.89
N PHE A 251 8.56 1.92 -6.94
CA PHE A 251 10.00 1.66 -7.02
C PHE A 251 10.34 0.16 -7.00
N GLN A 252 9.66 -0.63 -6.16
CA GLN A 252 9.81 -2.09 -6.14
C GLN A 252 9.35 -2.75 -7.45
N PHE A 253 8.29 -2.25 -8.08
CA PHE A 253 7.86 -2.74 -9.39
C PHE A 253 8.95 -2.55 -10.45
N TYR A 254 9.65 -1.41 -10.42
CA TYR A 254 10.78 -1.11 -11.29
C TYR A 254 12.14 -1.61 -10.75
N GLU A 255 12.17 -2.55 -9.82
CA GLU A 255 13.44 -3.17 -9.38
C GLU A 255 14.04 -4.05 -10.50
N LYS A 256 13.19 -4.79 -11.21
CA LYS A 256 13.62 -5.74 -12.26
C LYS A 256 13.74 -5.11 -13.64
N THR A 257 13.24 -3.89 -13.80
CA THR A 257 13.21 -3.16 -15.08
C THR A 257 13.89 -1.82 -14.90
N LYS A 258 14.26 -1.14 -16.00
CA LYS A 258 14.87 0.18 -15.90
C LYS A 258 13.84 1.17 -15.36
N THR A 259 14.09 1.69 -14.16
CA THR A 259 13.31 2.77 -13.55
C THR A 259 13.26 3.99 -14.47
N PRO A 260 12.07 4.54 -14.75
CA PRO A 260 11.92 5.71 -15.60
C PRO A 260 12.41 6.99 -14.90
N GLU A 261 12.96 7.94 -15.69
CA GLU A 261 13.46 9.22 -15.16
C GLU A 261 12.35 10.11 -14.59
N SER A 262 11.14 9.97 -15.13
CA SER A 262 9.94 10.65 -14.68
C SER A 262 9.59 10.30 -13.23
N LEU A 263 9.64 9.02 -12.85
CA LEU A 263 9.39 8.58 -11.47
C LEU A 263 10.38 9.21 -10.47
N TYR A 264 11.67 9.30 -10.81
CA TYR A 264 12.66 9.96 -9.94
C TYR A 264 12.37 11.45 -9.77
N LYS A 265 11.95 12.13 -10.85
CA LYS A 265 11.57 13.54 -10.79
C LYS A 265 10.30 13.75 -9.96
N THR A 266 9.31 12.86 -10.08
CA THR A 266 8.11 12.87 -9.22
C THR A 266 8.48 12.72 -7.75
N ALA A 267 9.29 11.71 -7.41
CA ALA A 267 9.75 11.50 -6.05
C ALA A 267 10.52 12.70 -5.50
N GLY A 268 11.40 13.30 -6.32
CA GLY A 268 12.15 14.49 -5.94
C GLY A 268 11.26 15.73 -5.71
N LEU A 269 10.18 15.90 -6.48
CA LEU A 269 9.21 16.97 -6.27
C LEU A 269 8.42 16.78 -4.96
N LEU A 270 8.08 15.55 -4.61
CA LEU A 270 7.40 15.22 -3.35
C LEU A 270 8.32 15.46 -2.14
N LEU A 271 9.59 15.10 -2.26
CA LEU A 271 10.62 15.39 -1.26
C LEU A 271 10.86 16.91 -1.12
N GLN A 272 10.85 17.67 -2.21
CA GLN A 272 11.01 19.14 -2.17
C GLN A 272 9.82 19.86 -1.50
N SER A 273 8.63 19.25 -1.52
CA SER A 273 7.42 19.83 -0.94
C SER A 273 7.15 19.35 0.49
N ASP A 274 8.10 18.64 1.10
CA ASP A 274 8.01 18.04 2.45
C ASP A 274 6.78 17.11 2.62
N MET A 275 6.30 16.51 1.53
CA MET A 275 5.14 15.61 1.54
C MET A 275 5.53 14.17 1.88
N VAL A 276 6.79 13.82 1.61
CA VAL A 276 7.40 12.53 1.88
C VAL A 276 8.74 12.81 2.54
N GLU A 277 9.07 12.07 3.59
CA GLU A 277 10.38 12.14 4.24
C GLU A 277 11.37 11.18 3.57
N LEU A 278 12.63 11.58 3.47
CA LEU A 278 13.67 10.74 2.87
C LEU A 278 13.84 9.44 3.66
N ASP A 279 13.78 9.50 4.99
CA ASP A 279 13.98 8.33 5.85
C ASP A 279 12.88 7.28 5.71
N ASP A 280 11.65 7.69 5.38
CA ASP A 280 10.54 6.77 5.11
C ASP A 280 10.61 6.16 3.70
N LEU A 281 11.10 6.91 2.71
CA LEU A 281 11.24 6.41 1.34
C LEU A 281 12.47 5.51 1.16
N TYR A 282 13.55 5.79 1.87
CA TYR A 282 14.85 5.12 1.71
C TYR A 282 14.80 3.59 1.85
N PRO A 283 14.05 2.98 2.79
CA PRO A 283 13.91 1.54 2.92
C PRO A 283 13.26 0.85 1.71
N HIS A 284 12.48 1.59 0.92
CA HIS A 284 11.79 1.04 -0.26
C HIS A 284 12.65 1.06 -1.53
N LEU A 285 13.81 1.73 -1.51
CA LEU A 285 14.69 1.86 -2.66
C LEU A 285 15.70 0.71 -2.75
N SER A 286 15.84 0.14 -3.94
CA SER A 286 16.85 -0.87 -4.26
C SER A 286 18.02 -0.27 -5.06
N PRO A 287 19.22 -0.88 -5.05
CA PRO A 287 19.68 -2.01 -4.22
C PRO A 287 20.02 -1.61 -2.78
N SER A 288 20.26 -2.59 -1.91
CA SER A 288 20.59 -2.37 -0.50
C SER A 288 21.94 -1.65 -0.32
N ASP A 289 22.12 -0.91 0.78
CA ASP A 289 23.36 -0.16 1.05
C ASP A 289 24.58 -1.09 1.12
N ALA A 290 24.38 -2.32 1.58
CA ALA A 290 25.40 -3.34 1.65
C ALA A 290 25.90 -3.76 0.26
N GLU A 291 24.97 -3.96 -0.69
CA GLU A 291 25.30 -4.32 -2.08
C GLU A 291 26.07 -3.19 -2.78
N ILE A 292 25.66 -1.93 -2.57
CA ILE A 292 26.35 -0.77 -3.16
C ILE A 292 27.78 -0.66 -2.61
N ARG A 293 27.97 -0.86 -1.30
CA ARG A 293 29.30 -0.84 -0.67
C ARG A 293 30.18 -2.00 -1.12
N GLU A 294 29.61 -3.19 -1.29
CA GLU A 294 30.35 -4.36 -1.78
C GLU A 294 30.78 -4.16 -3.24
N HIS A 295 29.89 -3.68 -4.10
CA HIS A 295 30.22 -3.34 -5.49
C HIS A 295 31.33 -2.29 -5.55
N HIS A 296 31.20 -1.22 -4.76
CA HIS A 296 32.23 -0.19 -4.69
C HIS A 296 33.59 -0.75 -4.24
N LYS A 297 33.61 -1.64 -3.23
CA LYS A 297 34.84 -2.31 -2.78
C LYS A 297 35.47 -3.17 -3.88
N LYS A 298 34.65 -3.89 -4.67
CA LYS A 298 35.11 -4.67 -5.82
C LYS A 298 35.73 -3.75 -6.88
N THR A 299 35.05 -2.67 -7.25
CA THR A 299 35.56 -1.69 -8.23
C THR A 299 36.86 -1.05 -7.76
N MET A 300 36.96 -0.66 -6.49
CA MET A 300 38.18 -0.11 -5.90
C MET A 300 39.34 -1.12 -5.86
N SER A 301 39.05 -2.40 -5.59
CA SER A 301 40.08 -3.45 -5.66
C SER A 301 40.60 -3.65 -7.09
N ALA A 302 39.70 -3.66 -8.08
CA ALA A 302 40.07 -3.77 -9.49
C ALA A 302 40.88 -2.56 -9.97
N ALA A 303 40.48 -1.34 -9.60
CA ALA A 303 41.23 -0.12 -9.88
C ALA A 303 42.62 -0.12 -9.22
N GLY A 304 42.71 -0.60 -7.98
CA GLY A 304 43.98 -0.75 -7.26
C GLY A 304 44.93 -1.77 -7.91
N GLU A 305 44.40 -2.88 -8.43
CA GLU A 305 45.18 -3.84 -9.21
C GLU A 305 45.68 -3.24 -10.53
N LEU A 306 44.83 -2.48 -11.23
CA LEU A 306 45.21 -1.78 -12.45
C LEU A 306 46.29 -0.73 -12.21
N LYS A 307 46.19 0.06 -11.13
CA LYS A 307 47.25 1.00 -10.73
C LYS A 307 48.58 0.29 -10.49
N LYS A 308 48.56 -0.86 -9.82
CA LYS A 308 49.76 -1.68 -9.58
C LYS A 308 50.33 -2.23 -10.90
N ARG A 309 49.47 -2.64 -11.83
CA ARG A 309 49.88 -3.11 -13.17
C ARG A 309 50.47 -1.98 -14.01
N LEU A 310 49.90 -0.78 -13.99
CA LEU A 310 50.41 0.39 -14.70
C LEU A 310 51.75 0.89 -14.11
N SER A 311 51.96 0.73 -12.80
CA SER A 311 53.22 1.10 -12.14
C SER A 311 54.36 0.09 -12.39
N VAL A 312 54.04 -1.14 -12.82
CA VAL A 312 55.03 -2.18 -13.14
C VAL A 312 55.11 -2.32 -14.66
N VAL A 313 56.19 -1.82 -15.26
CA VAL A 313 56.47 -1.99 -16.69
C VAL A 313 56.71 -3.48 -16.97
N GLN A 314 55.68 -4.20 -17.42
CA GLN A 314 55.81 -5.61 -17.83
C GLN A 314 56.32 -5.70 -19.27
N LEU A 315 57.56 -6.20 -19.43
CA LEU A 315 58.22 -6.50 -20.71
C LEU A 315 57.77 -7.84 -21.35
N GLY A 316 56.50 -8.22 -21.21
CA GLY A 316 56.03 -9.52 -21.70
C GLY A 316 54.57 -9.55 -22.16
N ASP A 317 54.36 -9.84 -23.44
CA ASP A 317 53.07 -10.04 -24.10
C ASP A 317 52.32 -11.26 -23.55
N LYS A 318 51.52 -11.05 -22.49
CA LYS A 318 50.40 -11.94 -22.18
C LYS A 318 49.11 -11.12 -22.15
N LYS A 319 48.41 -11.10 -23.29
CA LYS A 319 47.02 -10.63 -23.38
C LYS A 319 46.14 -11.46 -22.44
N LYS A 320 45.82 -10.89 -21.28
CA LYS A 320 44.67 -11.30 -20.45
C LYS A 320 43.63 -10.20 -20.56
N GLU A 321 42.36 -10.61 -20.61
CA GLU A 321 41.18 -9.79 -20.88
C GLU A 321 41.23 -8.41 -20.20
N ASP A 322 41.04 -7.36 -20.99
CA ASP A 322 40.93 -5.99 -20.51
C ASP A 322 39.70 -5.86 -19.62
N ILE A 323 39.92 -5.66 -18.32
CA ILE A 323 38.85 -5.33 -17.38
C ILE A 323 38.38 -3.91 -17.74
N ASN A 324 37.22 -3.80 -18.39
CA ASN A 324 36.63 -2.51 -18.71
C ASN A 324 36.05 -1.86 -17.45
N ILE A 325 36.87 -1.03 -16.79
CA ILE A 325 36.53 -0.31 -15.56
C ILE A 325 35.33 0.63 -15.80
N ASP A 326 35.28 1.27 -16.98
CA ASP A 326 34.21 2.21 -17.34
C ASP A 326 32.84 1.52 -17.36
N ALA A 327 32.77 0.27 -17.81
CA ALA A 327 31.55 -0.53 -17.76
C ALA A 327 31.14 -0.95 -16.34
N MET A 328 32.10 -1.08 -15.40
CA MET A 328 31.82 -1.40 -13.99
C MET A 328 31.46 -0.17 -13.14
N MET A 329 31.80 1.04 -13.62
CA MET A 329 31.48 2.32 -12.98
C MET A 329 30.04 2.78 -13.30
N VAL A 330 29.47 2.35 -14.42
CA VAL A 330 28.09 2.67 -14.82
C VAL A 330 27.10 1.77 -14.07
N GLN A 331 26.56 2.27 -12.96
CA GLN A 331 25.52 1.58 -12.18
C GLN A 331 24.12 1.91 -12.72
N GLU A 332 23.79 1.38 -13.90
CA GLU A 332 22.55 1.72 -14.64
C GLU A 332 21.22 1.24 -14.01
N GLY A 333 21.27 0.61 -12.82
CA GLY A 333 20.10 0.11 -12.08
C GLY A 333 19.95 0.63 -10.65
N ASN A 334 20.80 1.57 -10.20
CA ASN A 334 20.77 2.03 -8.81
C ASN A 334 19.73 3.11 -8.58
N GLN A 335 18.65 2.76 -7.87
CA GLN A 335 17.54 3.69 -7.67
C GLN A 335 17.89 4.86 -6.78
N LYS A 336 18.77 4.63 -5.80
CA LYS A 336 19.25 5.67 -4.89
C LYS A 336 20.05 6.75 -5.62
N PHE A 337 20.88 6.35 -6.59
CA PHE A 337 21.67 7.28 -7.39
C PHE A 337 20.80 7.96 -8.46
N GLY A 338 19.82 7.25 -9.03
CA GLY A 338 18.80 7.83 -9.89
C GLY A 338 17.98 8.92 -9.19
N LEU A 339 17.60 8.69 -7.93
CA LEU A 339 16.88 9.66 -7.09
C LEU A 339 17.75 10.87 -6.74
N ALA A 340 18.98 10.64 -6.26
CA ALA A 340 19.92 11.73 -5.97
C ALA A 340 20.17 12.61 -7.21
N ARG A 341 20.27 11.99 -8.41
CA ARG A 341 20.43 12.72 -9.66
C ARG A 341 19.22 13.61 -9.95
N ALA A 342 18.00 13.09 -9.76
CA ALA A 342 16.78 13.88 -9.96
C ALA A 342 16.68 15.04 -8.95
N LEU A 343 17.06 14.82 -7.68
CA LEU A 343 17.08 15.86 -6.66
C LEU A 343 18.05 17.01 -7.01
N VAL A 344 19.25 16.68 -7.53
CA VAL A 344 20.22 17.68 -8.01
C VAL A 344 19.62 18.52 -9.15
N VAL A 345 18.92 17.88 -10.10
CA VAL A 345 18.27 18.54 -11.23
C VAL A 345 17.11 19.44 -10.78
N LEU A 346 16.35 19.04 -9.75
CA LEU A 346 15.23 19.79 -9.20
C LEU A 346 15.64 20.94 -8.27
N GLY A 347 16.93 21.01 -7.90
CA GLY A 347 17.45 22.09 -7.06
C GLY A 347 17.49 21.79 -5.56
N ASN A 348 17.04 20.62 -5.10
CA ASN A 348 17.16 20.24 -3.69
C ASN A 348 18.54 19.60 -3.42
N TRP A 349 19.50 20.43 -2.99
CA TRP A 349 20.88 19.96 -2.72
C TRP A 349 21.00 19.27 -1.37
N GLU A 350 20.29 19.75 -0.35
CA GLU A 350 20.47 19.28 1.03
C GLU A 350 20.12 17.79 1.14
N THR A 351 18.95 17.40 0.63
CA THR A 351 18.53 15.99 0.59
C THR A 351 19.39 15.15 -0.35
N ALA A 352 19.90 15.72 -1.44
CA ALA A 352 20.80 15.01 -2.34
C ALA A 352 22.17 14.76 -1.68
N HIS A 353 22.69 15.76 -0.97
CA HIS A 353 23.95 15.68 -0.23
C HIS A 353 23.87 14.63 0.88
N GLU A 354 22.75 14.59 1.61
CA GLU A 354 22.52 13.57 2.64
C GLU A 354 22.58 12.14 2.07
N ILE A 355 21.98 11.90 0.89
CA ILE A 355 22.08 10.60 0.22
C ILE A 355 23.53 10.31 -0.18
N ILE A 356 24.26 11.29 -0.71
CA ILE A 356 25.64 11.13 -1.18
C ILE A 356 26.58 10.82 -0.01
N GLU A 357 26.41 11.49 1.14
CA GLU A 357 27.26 11.36 2.33
C GLU A 357 27.15 9.97 3.00
N ARG A 358 26.02 9.27 2.82
CA ARG A 358 25.83 7.89 3.32
C ARG A 358 26.77 6.85 2.65
N TYR A 359 27.38 7.21 1.51
CA TYR A 359 28.26 6.32 0.73
C TYR A 359 29.74 6.73 0.80
N PRO A 360 30.67 5.78 0.56
CA PRO A 360 32.10 6.11 0.45
C PRO A 360 32.39 7.18 -0.61
N GLN A 361 33.45 7.95 -0.39
CA GLN A 361 33.84 9.07 -1.26
C GLN A 361 33.85 8.68 -2.75
N PHE A 362 33.25 9.55 -3.57
CA PHE A 362 33.14 9.45 -5.04
C PHE A 362 32.31 8.28 -5.60
N CYS A 363 31.69 7.45 -4.77
CA CYS A 363 30.85 6.33 -5.22
C CYS A 363 29.64 6.79 -6.04
N ALA A 364 28.93 7.83 -5.57
CA ALA A 364 27.75 8.36 -6.25
C ALA A 364 28.10 9.19 -7.50
N VAL A 365 29.29 9.81 -7.52
CA VAL A 365 29.75 10.73 -8.58
C VAL A 365 30.48 9.98 -9.70
N SER A 366 30.82 8.71 -9.49
CA SER A 366 31.42 7.85 -10.52
C SER A 366 30.54 7.70 -11.76
N ASP A 367 29.21 7.88 -11.64
CA ASP A 367 28.30 7.92 -12.79
C ASP A 367 28.46 9.24 -13.58
N PRO A 368 28.83 9.19 -14.88
CA PRO A 368 28.93 10.38 -15.73
C PRO A 368 27.65 11.21 -15.79
N TYR A 369 26.45 10.62 -15.64
CA TYR A 369 25.19 11.35 -15.65
C TYR A 369 24.98 12.17 -14.37
N MET A 370 25.38 11.62 -13.21
CA MET A 370 25.39 12.35 -11.94
C MET A 370 26.37 13.52 -11.99
N ALA A 371 27.59 13.26 -12.45
CA ALA A 371 28.62 14.29 -12.58
C ALA A 371 28.13 15.45 -13.46
N LYS A 372 27.54 15.17 -14.62
CA LYS A 372 26.97 16.21 -15.51
C LYS A 372 25.83 17.01 -14.87
N ALA A 373 25.00 16.36 -14.05
CA ALA A 373 23.92 17.07 -13.35
C ALA A 373 24.48 18.06 -12.32
N ILE A 374 25.49 17.64 -11.56
CA ILE A 374 26.17 18.49 -10.57
C ILE A 374 26.95 19.60 -11.29
N THR A 375 27.68 19.32 -12.38
CA THR A 375 28.41 20.38 -13.12
C THR A 375 27.46 21.41 -13.73
N LYS A 376 26.31 21.00 -14.26
CA LYS A 376 25.27 21.93 -14.75
C LYS A 376 24.77 22.85 -13.64
N ARG A 377 24.57 22.32 -12.43
CA ARG A 377 24.20 23.13 -11.25
C ARG A 377 25.31 24.09 -10.85
N CYS A 378 26.56 23.63 -10.77
CA CYS A 378 27.72 24.49 -10.51
C CYS A 378 27.85 25.61 -11.54
N HIS A 379 27.58 25.31 -12.81
CA HIS A 379 27.54 26.32 -13.87
C HIS A 379 26.54 27.44 -13.59
N GLN A 380 25.34 27.11 -13.10
CA GLN A 380 24.32 28.09 -12.74
C GLN A 380 24.71 28.91 -11.51
N ILE A 381 25.30 28.28 -10.48
CA ILE A 381 25.75 28.94 -9.24
C ILE A 381 26.86 29.95 -9.49
N VAL A 382 27.81 29.60 -10.37
CA VAL A 382 29.05 30.35 -10.61
C VAL A 382 28.92 31.42 -11.70
N GLU A 383 27.90 31.32 -12.56
CA GLU A 383 27.65 32.23 -13.69
C GLU A 383 27.69 33.74 -13.31
N PRO A 384 27.05 34.23 -12.23
CA PRO A 384 27.07 35.66 -11.90
C PRO A 384 28.46 36.18 -11.52
N LEU A 385 29.22 35.44 -10.70
CA LEU A 385 30.60 35.81 -10.35
C LEU A 385 31.53 35.73 -11.58
N PHE A 386 31.41 34.66 -12.36
CA PHE A 386 32.19 34.47 -13.58
C PHE A 386 32.01 35.64 -14.56
N ARG A 387 30.78 36.13 -14.73
CA ARG A 387 30.48 37.27 -15.61
C ARG A 387 31.09 38.58 -15.12
N LYS A 388 30.98 38.87 -13.83
CA LYS A 388 31.56 40.09 -13.24
C LYS A 388 33.09 40.12 -13.41
N VAL A 389 33.74 38.98 -13.19
CA VAL A 389 35.17 38.89 -12.94
C VAL A 389 35.97 38.45 -14.18
N ALA A 390 35.49 37.45 -14.91
CA ALA A 390 36.27 36.71 -15.89
C ALA A 390 35.71 36.72 -17.33
N ALA A 391 34.44 37.08 -17.54
CA ALA A 391 33.82 37.07 -18.87
C ALA A 391 34.27 38.21 -19.79
N LYS A 392 34.90 39.28 -19.28
CA LYS A 392 35.32 40.47 -20.05
C LYS A 392 36.23 40.18 -21.25
N ARG A 393 36.82 38.98 -21.37
CA ARG A 393 37.69 38.57 -22.50
C ARG A 393 37.07 37.55 -23.46
N ILE A 394 35.89 37.00 -23.16
CA ILE A 394 35.18 36.07 -24.04
C ILE A 394 33.97 36.83 -24.57
N GLY A 395 33.96 37.16 -25.86
CA GLY A 395 32.83 37.85 -26.49
C GLY A 395 31.49 37.18 -26.14
N ASN A 396 30.48 38.02 -25.92
CA ASN A 396 29.10 37.72 -25.48
C ASN A 396 28.59 36.29 -25.77
N GLY A 397 29.00 35.32 -24.96
CA GLY A 397 28.38 33.99 -24.92
C GLY A 397 26.98 34.08 -24.33
N LYS A 398 26.04 33.27 -24.84
CA LYS A 398 24.68 33.23 -24.29
C LYS A 398 24.73 32.87 -22.79
N PRO A 399 23.95 33.56 -21.92
CA PRO A 399 23.84 33.19 -20.51
C PRO A 399 23.37 31.77 -20.34
N VAL A 400 23.94 31.08 -19.35
CA VAL A 400 23.32 29.87 -18.81
C VAL A 400 21.98 30.29 -18.21
N GLU A 401 20.89 29.61 -18.58
CA GLU A 401 19.58 29.84 -17.99
C GLU A 401 19.63 29.55 -16.48
N LEU A 402 19.33 30.57 -15.69
CA LEU A 402 19.29 30.50 -14.23
C LEU A 402 17.93 29.92 -13.82
N GLN A 403 17.93 28.66 -13.39
CA GLN A 403 16.75 27.98 -12.84
C GLN A 403 16.82 27.86 -11.31
N ILE A 404 17.77 28.58 -10.68
CA ILE A 404 18.07 28.50 -9.25
C ILE A 404 17.67 29.81 -8.57
N ASP A 405 17.11 29.71 -7.37
CA ASP A 405 16.82 30.85 -6.51
C ASP A 405 18.05 31.70 -6.24
N GLU A 406 17.86 33.03 -6.20
CA GLU A 406 18.95 33.99 -6.03
C GLU A 406 19.81 33.78 -4.77
N LYS A 407 19.26 33.10 -3.76
CA LYS A 407 19.92 32.80 -2.49
C LYS A 407 21.16 31.92 -2.65
N PHE A 408 21.16 31.02 -3.65
CA PHE A 408 22.25 30.07 -3.88
C PHE A 408 23.29 30.57 -4.88
N LEU A 409 23.08 31.75 -5.47
CA LEU A 409 24.03 32.34 -6.41
C LEU A 409 25.25 32.89 -5.68
N VAL A 410 26.43 32.65 -6.25
CA VAL A 410 27.69 33.23 -5.79
C VAL A 410 27.81 34.62 -6.42
N LYS A 411 27.54 35.67 -5.64
CA LYS A 411 27.60 37.06 -6.13
C LYS A 411 28.93 37.72 -5.78
N GLU A 412 29.58 37.25 -4.70
CA GLU A 412 30.86 37.73 -4.16
C GLU A 412 31.87 36.59 -3.94
N PHE A 413 33.11 36.91 -3.58
CA PHE A 413 34.15 35.89 -3.35
C PHE A 413 33.97 35.15 -2.01
N SER A 414 33.41 35.80 -0.99
CA SER A 414 33.07 35.22 0.31
C SER A 414 32.03 34.09 0.20
N ASP A 415 31.11 34.18 -0.77
CA ASP A 415 30.11 33.16 -1.08
C ASP A 415 30.71 31.83 -1.57
N ILE A 416 31.96 31.83 -2.04
CA ILE A 416 32.61 30.62 -2.58
C ILE A 416 32.78 29.57 -1.49
N GLU A 417 33.21 29.99 -0.30
CA GLU A 417 33.48 29.11 0.84
C GLU A 417 32.21 28.39 1.30
N THR A 418 31.08 29.08 1.37
CA THR A 418 29.84 28.52 1.91
C THR A 418 29.01 27.78 0.86
N LYS A 419 28.95 28.28 -0.39
CA LYS A 419 28.01 27.78 -1.40
C LYS A 419 28.65 26.92 -2.48
N LEU A 420 29.91 27.17 -2.83
CA LEU A 420 30.59 26.46 -3.93
C LEU A 420 31.44 25.30 -3.43
N MET A 421 32.18 25.48 -2.32
CA MET A 421 33.08 24.45 -1.78
C MET A 421 32.40 23.09 -1.55
N PRO A 422 31.24 22.98 -0.88
CA PRO A 422 30.66 21.66 -0.57
C PRO A 422 30.28 20.89 -1.85
N ILE A 423 29.81 21.60 -2.87
CA ILE A 423 29.36 21.02 -4.14
C ILE A 423 30.56 20.60 -5.00
N VAL A 424 31.64 21.39 -4.98
CA VAL A 424 32.84 21.09 -5.77
C VAL A 424 33.67 19.98 -5.11
N ASN A 425 33.72 19.93 -3.78
CA ASN A 425 34.40 18.85 -3.05
C ASN A 425 33.68 17.51 -3.17
N THR A 426 32.35 17.49 -3.15
CA THR A 426 31.58 16.25 -3.43
C THR A 426 31.82 15.74 -4.84
N LEU A 427 32.04 16.63 -5.82
CA LEU A 427 32.34 16.27 -7.19
C LEU A 427 33.78 15.74 -7.39
N GLY A 428 34.75 16.34 -6.70
CA GLY A 428 36.15 15.91 -6.67
C GLY A 428 36.78 15.74 -8.06
N PRO A 429 37.48 14.60 -8.33
CA PRO A 429 38.24 14.40 -9.56
C PRO A 429 37.37 14.31 -10.82
N MET A 430 36.05 14.08 -10.68
CA MET A 430 35.12 13.90 -11.81
C MET A 430 34.74 15.22 -12.51
N LEU A 431 35.38 16.34 -12.15
CA LEU A 431 35.29 17.59 -12.93
C LEU A 431 35.89 17.45 -14.33
N SER A 432 36.63 16.38 -14.60
CA SER A 432 37.12 16.01 -15.93
C SER A 432 36.00 15.88 -16.98
N VAL A 433 34.79 15.53 -16.57
CA VAL A 433 33.64 15.35 -17.48
C VAL A 433 33.23 16.65 -18.17
N ASP A 434 33.50 17.81 -17.56
CA ASP A 434 33.15 19.13 -18.10
C ASP A 434 34.32 20.12 -18.06
N PRO A 435 35.13 20.19 -19.14
CA PRO A 435 36.23 21.14 -19.25
C PRO A 435 35.80 22.61 -19.17
N LEU A 436 34.54 22.94 -19.47
CA LEU A 436 34.06 24.32 -19.40
C LEU A 436 33.97 24.79 -17.96
N LEU A 437 33.44 23.96 -17.06
CA LEU A 437 33.36 24.32 -15.64
C LEU A 437 34.75 24.46 -15.04
N PHE A 438 35.65 23.53 -15.37
CA PHE A 438 37.06 23.57 -14.97
C PHE A 438 37.71 24.92 -15.33
N THR A 439 37.55 25.37 -16.59
CA THR A 439 38.11 26.67 -17.01
C THR A 439 37.43 27.88 -16.36
N LYS A 440 36.11 27.81 -16.07
CA LYS A 440 35.41 28.87 -15.34
C LYS A 440 35.97 29.04 -13.93
N ILE A 441 36.12 27.93 -13.19
CA ILE A 441 36.66 27.94 -11.82
C ILE A 441 38.10 28.45 -11.83
N LEU A 442 38.98 27.92 -12.70
CA LEU A 442 40.36 28.38 -12.81
C LEU A 442 40.49 29.88 -13.08
N ARG A 443 39.62 30.44 -13.92
CA ARG A 443 39.64 31.89 -14.24
C ARG A 443 39.17 32.74 -13.06
N ILE A 444 38.19 32.28 -12.30
CA ILE A 444 37.74 32.95 -11.07
C ILE A 444 38.87 32.93 -10.05
N THR A 445 39.47 31.77 -9.81
CA THR A 445 40.61 31.62 -8.90
C THR A 445 41.78 32.51 -9.31
N LYS A 446 42.14 32.53 -10.60
CA LYS A 446 43.19 33.42 -11.14
C LYS A 446 42.88 34.89 -10.91
N SER A 447 41.63 35.30 -11.12
CA SER A 447 41.24 36.69 -10.91
C SER A 447 41.22 37.07 -9.44
N PHE A 448 40.79 36.17 -8.55
CA PHE A 448 40.84 36.37 -7.11
C PHE A 448 42.28 36.59 -6.63
N PHE A 449 43.23 35.73 -7.02
CA PHE A 449 44.64 35.92 -6.66
C PHE A 449 45.26 37.19 -7.27
N ARG A 450 44.77 37.65 -8.43
CA ARG A 450 45.18 38.93 -9.01
C ARG A 450 44.67 40.12 -8.20
N THR A 451 43.41 40.08 -7.77
CA THR A 451 42.83 41.09 -6.88
C THR A 451 43.56 41.08 -5.53
N TYR A 452 43.80 39.90 -4.95
CA TYR A 452 44.53 39.74 -3.70
C TYR A 452 45.96 40.30 -3.75
N LYS A 453 46.65 40.15 -4.88
CA LYS A 453 47.98 40.74 -5.10
C LYS A 453 47.96 42.27 -5.17
N ASN A 454 46.89 42.85 -5.72
CA ASN A 454 46.77 44.30 -5.94
C ASN A 454 46.19 45.04 -4.72
N GLU A 455 45.36 44.38 -3.91
CA GLU A 455 44.72 44.96 -2.75
C GLU A 455 45.70 45.06 -1.57
N THR A 456 45.85 46.24 -0.97
CA THR A 456 46.80 46.53 0.13
C THR A 456 46.14 46.67 1.50
N SER A 457 44.80 46.64 1.56
CA SER A 457 44.05 46.71 2.83
C SER A 457 44.21 45.42 3.65
N GLU A 458 44.62 45.56 4.92
CA GLU A 458 44.78 44.43 5.85
C GLU A 458 43.44 43.82 6.28
N ASP A 459 42.40 44.65 6.46
CA ASP A 459 41.05 44.21 6.85
C ASP A 459 40.42 43.31 5.77
N TRP A 460 40.52 43.72 4.51
CA TRP A 460 40.01 42.93 3.39
C TRP A 460 40.76 41.60 3.23
N ARG A 461 42.07 41.58 3.52
CA ARG A 461 42.85 40.33 3.49
C ARG A 461 42.52 39.41 4.65
N ALA A 462 42.19 39.94 5.83
CA ALA A 462 41.74 39.16 6.97
C ALA A 462 40.40 38.47 6.67
N ASP A 463 39.44 39.20 6.09
CA ASP A 463 38.12 38.69 5.73
C ASP A 463 38.15 37.60 4.65
N ASN A 464 39.12 37.67 3.73
CA ASN A 464 39.24 36.72 2.62
C ASN A 464 40.20 35.55 2.89
N ARG A 465 40.73 35.38 4.12
CA ARG A 465 41.61 34.24 4.47
C ARG A 465 40.91 32.89 4.29
N GLY A 466 39.65 32.79 4.71
CA GLY A 466 38.83 31.58 4.53
C GLY A 466 38.62 31.23 3.05
N THR A 467 38.40 32.24 2.22
CA THR A 467 38.28 32.08 0.77
C THR A 467 39.59 31.64 0.11
N ILE A 468 40.75 32.10 0.59
CA ILE A 468 42.06 31.62 0.10
C ILE A 468 42.25 30.14 0.43
N ALA A 469 42.00 29.74 1.69
CA ALA A 469 42.11 28.35 2.11
C ALA A 469 41.19 27.46 1.27
N SER A 470 39.94 27.89 1.09
CA SER A 470 38.94 27.24 0.24
C SER A 470 39.42 27.05 -1.20
N LEU A 471 39.95 28.11 -1.82
CA LEU A 471 40.46 28.03 -3.20
C LEU A 471 41.71 27.16 -3.33
N LEU A 472 42.57 27.13 -2.31
CA LEU A 472 43.72 26.22 -2.27
C LEU A 472 43.26 24.76 -2.16
N CYS A 473 42.26 24.47 -1.32
CA CYS A 473 41.64 23.15 -1.24
C CYS A 473 41.01 22.74 -2.58
N ILE A 474 40.29 23.63 -3.28
CA ILE A 474 39.76 23.33 -4.63
C ILE A 474 40.90 22.99 -5.60
N ILE A 475 42.04 23.71 -5.53
CA ILE A 475 43.18 23.40 -6.39
C ILE A 475 43.73 22.00 -6.11
N GLU A 476 43.93 21.68 -4.83
CA GLU A 476 44.55 20.43 -4.38
C GLU A 476 43.64 19.21 -4.57
N GLU A 477 42.38 19.29 -4.14
CA GLU A 477 41.47 18.13 -4.08
C GLU A 477 40.67 17.91 -5.37
N VAL A 478 40.50 18.95 -6.19
CA VAL A 478 39.57 18.92 -7.33
C VAL A 478 40.31 19.21 -8.64
N LEU A 479 40.94 20.38 -8.78
CA LEU A 479 41.52 20.79 -10.06
C LEU A 479 42.73 19.96 -10.49
N LEU A 480 43.67 19.67 -9.58
CA LEU A 480 44.85 18.86 -9.89
C LEU A 480 44.47 17.40 -10.22
N PRO A 481 43.63 16.72 -9.42
CA PRO A 481 43.15 15.36 -9.77
C PRO A 481 42.37 15.33 -11.08
N SER A 482 41.49 16.29 -11.33
CA SER A 482 40.73 16.32 -12.59
C SER A 482 41.61 16.55 -13.83
N LEU A 483 42.72 17.26 -13.69
CA LEU A 483 43.69 17.42 -14.78
C LEU A 483 44.35 16.09 -15.17
N THR A 484 44.49 15.15 -14.23
CA THR A 484 45.07 13.82 -14.52
C THR A 484 44.09 12.86 -15.21
N MET A 485 42.79 13.19 -15.18
CA MET A 485 41.70 12.39 -15.73
C MET A 485 41.16 12.93 -17.07
N MET A 486 41.57 14.14 -17.48
CA MET A 486 41.34 14.71 -18.82
C MET A 486 42.46 14.32 -19.76
#